data_AF-A0A2P6R8Z7-F1
#
_entry.id   AF-A0A2P6R8Z7-F1
#
_cell.length_a   1.000
_cell.length_b   1.000
_cell.length_c   1.000
_cell.angle_alpha   90.00
_cell.angle_beta   90.00
_cell.angle_gamma   90.00
#
_symmetry.space_group_name_H-M   'P 1'
#
loop_
_entity.id
_entity.type
_entity.pdbx_description
1 polymer ?
#
loop_
_entity_poly.entity_id
_entity_poly.type
_entity_poly.pdbx_seq_one_letter_code
_entity_poly.pdbx_strand_id
1 'polypeptide(L)' 'MKVPVSVLNITQMPDYRVDAHTKVYTETGGKLLTDEQKADVLHNSDCIHWCLPGVPDTWNQIFLANL' A
#
# COMPACT_ATOMS: atom_id res chain seq x y z
N MET A 1 27.67 -9.45 -6.01
CA MET A 1 26.60 -10.47 -6.11
C MET A 1 26.91 -11.40 -7.27
N LYS A 2 26.65 -12.70 -7.15
CA LYS A 2 26.89 -13.68 -8.24
C LYS A 2 25.77 -13.71 -9.29
N VAL A 3 24.57 -13.27 -8.91
CA VAL A 3 23.40 -13.11 -9.77
C VAL A 3 23.15 -11.62 -9.98
N PRO A 4 22.92 -11.13 -11.21
CA PRO A 4 22.55 -9.74 -11.44
C PRO A 4 21.17 -9.46 -10.84
N VAL A 5 21.05 -8.33 -10.13
CA VAL A 5 19.80 -7.88 -9.51
C VAL A 5 19.59 -6.42 -9.87
N SER A 6 18.42 -6.10 -10.42
CA SER A 6 17.98 -4.73 -10.65
C SER A 6 17.13 -4.27 -9.46
N VAL A 7 17.45 -3.11 -8.91
CA VAL A 7 16.71 -2.54 -7.79
C VAL A 7 15.68 -1.55 -8.32
N LEU A 8 14.41 -1.77 -7.99
CA LEU A 8 13.37 -0.75 -8.17
C LEU A 8 13.34 0.14 -6.93
N ASN A 9 13.93 1.34 -7.03
CA ASN A 9 13.89 2.30 -5.94
C ASN A 9 12.53 3.01 -5.89
N ILE A 10 11.61 2.43 -5.12
CA ILE A 10 10.26 2.97 -4.94
C ILE A 10 10.09 3.78 -3.65
N THR A 11 11.05 3.81 -2.73
CA THR A 11 10.86 4.26 -1.34
C THR A 11 10.34 5.69 -1.21
N GLN A 12 10.85 6.65 -1.98
CA GLN A 12 10.48 8.05 -1.83
C GLN A 12 9.08 8.38 -2.41
N MET A 13 8.60 7.62 -3.40
CA MET A 13 7.35 7.96 -4.08
C MET A 13 6.11 7.81 -3.17
N PRO A 14 5.96 6.72 -2.39
CA PRO A 14 4.87 6.54 -1.44
C PRO A 14 4.77 7.61 -0.36
N ASP A 15 5.88 8.27 0.02
CA ASP A 15 5.86 9.37 1.00
C ASP A 15 4.97 10.54 0.53
N TYR A 16 4.83 10.74 -0.78
CA TYR A 16 3.92 11.73 -1.35
C TYR A 16 2.47 11.23 -1.45
N ARG A 17 2.20 9.97 -1.12
CA ARG A 17 0.92 9.29 -1.35
C ARG A 17 0.25 8.79 -0.08
N VAL A 18 0.35 9.55 1.01
CA VAL A 18 -0.35 9.27 2.29
C VAL A 18 -1.87 9.09 2.08
N ASP A 19 -2.43 9.67 1.02
CA ASP A 19 -3.83 9.53 0.60
C ASP A 19 -4.22 8.12 0.12
N ALA A 20 -3.25 7.31 -0.30
CA ALA A 20 -3.51 6.06 -1.01
C ALA A 20 -3.61 4.82 -0.10
N HIS A 21 -3.43 4.98 1.20
CA HIS A 21 -3.56 3.89 2.17
C HIS A 21 -5.02 3.42 2.32
N THR A 22 -5.20 2.16 2.73
CA THR A 22 -6.52 1.58 3.00
C THR A 22 -7.22 2.23 4.19
N LYS A 23 -6.46 2.75 5.17
CA LYS A 23 -6.98 3.36 6.39
C LYS A 23 -7.93 2.38 7.10
N VAL A 24 -9.20 2.73 7.30
CA VAL A 24 -10.21 1.87 7.94
C VAL A 24 -11.01 1.04 6.93
N TYR A 25 -10.68 1.12 5.64
CA TYR A 25 -11.32 0.35 4.58
C TYR A 25 -10.51 -0.91 4.28
N THR A 26 -10.27 -1.69 5.33
CA THR A 26 -9.45 -2.90 5.32
C THR A 26 -10.13 -4.04 6.09
N GLU A 27 -9.45 -5.17 6.19
CA GLU A 27 -9.84 -6.31 7.00
C GLU A 27 -8.91 -6.47 8.22
N THR A 28 -9.41 -7.11 9.27
CA THR A 28 -8.58 -7.62 10.36
C THR A 28 -8.94 -9.08 10.64
N GLY A 29 -8.00 -10.00 10.39
CA GLY A 29 -8.20 -11.43 10.63
C GLY A 29 -9.19 -12.09 9.65
N GLY A 30 -9.22 -11.64 8.40
CA GLY A 30 -10.11 -12.08 7.33
C GLY A 30 -11.51 -11.46 7.36
N LYS A 31 -11.77 -10.47 8.22
CA LYS A 31 -13.10 -9.84 8.37
C LYS A 31 -13.01 -8.34 8.20
N LEU A 32 -13.98 -7.78 7.48
CA LEU A 32 -14.12 -6.33 7.34
C LEU A 32 -14.40 -5.68 8.70
N LEU A 33 -13.83 -4.50 8.89
CA LEU A 33 -14.11 -3.67 10.07
C LEU A 33 -15.60 -3.28 10.12
N THR A 34 -16.19 -3.35 11.31
CA THR A 34 -17.55 -2.84 11.57
C THR A 34 -17.57 -1.31 11.52
N ASP A 35 -18.75 -0.72 11.46
CA ASP A 35 -18.86 0.75 11.42
C ASP A 35 -18.38 1.40 12.73
N GLU A 36 -18.53 0.71 13.87
CA GLU A 36 -17.96 1.14 15.16
C GLU A 36 -16.44 1.11 15.14
N GLN A 37 -15.84 0.08 14.53
CA GLN A 37 -14.38 -0.01 14.41
C GLN A 37 -13.83 1.05 13.44
N LYS A 38 -14.54 1.30 12.33
CA LYS A 38 -14.16 2.37 11.39
C LYS A 38 -14.23 3.76 12.00
N ALA A 39 -15.15 3.98 12.96
CA ALA A 39 -15.25 5.24 13.69
C ALA A 39 -14.02 5.50 14.59
N ASP A 40 -13.39 4.46 15.12
CA ASP A 40 -12.13 4.55 15.87
C ASP A 40 -10.90 4.45 14.95
N VAL A 41 -10.69 5.52 14.18
CA VAL A 41 -9.60 5.63 13.21
C VAL A 41 -8.20 5.55 13.84
N LEU A 42 -8.04 5.87 15.12
CA LEU A 42 -6.71 5.87 15.76
C LEU A 42 -6.20 4.45 16.00
N HIS A 43 -7.11 3.51 16.30
CA HIS A 43 -6.74 2.13 16.59
C HIS A 43 -6.93 1.17 15.42
N ASN A 44 -7.80 1.52 14.45
CA ASN A 44 -8.18 0.61 13.35
C ASN A 44 -7.70 1.07 11.97
N SER A 45 -6.88 2.12 11.86
CA SER A 45 -6.32 2.53 10.57
C SER A 45 -5.10 1.68 10.18
N ASP A 46 -5.14 1.14 8.98
CA ASP A 46 -4.00 0.56 8.30
C ASP A 46 -3.31 1.62 7.42
N CYS A 47 -2.13 2.05 7.88
CA CYS A 47 -1.28 3.03 7.21
C CYS A 47 -0.07 2.35 6.52
N ILE A 48 -0.18 1.06 6.22
CA ILE A 48 0.91 0.26 5.61
C ILE A 48 0.46 -0.23 4.22
N HIS A 49 -0.77 -0.73 4.12
CA HIS A 49 -1.31 -1.24 2.88
C HIS A 49 -1.96 -0.16 2.02
N TRP A 50 -2.12 -0.46 0.73
CA TRP A 50 -2.59 0.46 -0.30
C TRP A 50 -3.92 -0.02 -0.87
N CYS A 51 -4.81 0.91 -1.18
CA CYS A 51 -5.97 0.61 -2.00
C CYS A 51 -5.54 0.16 -3.41
N LEU A 52 -6.38 -0.65 -4.05
CA LEU A 52 -6.27 -0.98 -5.48
C LEU A 52 -7.55 -0.56 -6.21
N PRO A 53 -7.47 0.13 -7.35
CA PRO A 53 -6.24 0.62 -8.00
C PRO A 53 -5.52 1.70 -7.16
N GLY A 54 -4.19 1.79 -7.26
CA GLY A 54 -3.39 2.68 -6.39
C GLY A 54 -1.87 2.68 -6.61
N VAL A 55 -1.13 3.03 -5.56
CA VAL A 55 0.35 3.17 -5.58
C VAL A 55 1.08 1.92 -6.13
N PRO A 56 0.68 0.68 -5.78
CA PRO A 56 1.31 -0.51 -6.34
C PRO A 56 1.21 -0.63 -7.87
N ASP A 57 0.20 -0.03 -8.50
CA ASP A 57 0.06 -0.04 -9.96
C ASP A 57 1.18 0.80 -10.62
N THR A 58 1.58 1.91 -9.99
CA THR A 58 2.71 2.72 -10.45
C THR A 58 4.03 1.95 -10.32
N TRP A 59 4.21 1.17 -9.25
CA TRP A 59 5.38 0.30 -9.12
C TRP A 59 5.42 -0.76 -10.22
N ASN A 60 4.27 -1.35 -10.56
CA ASN A 60 4.15 -2.31 -11.65
C ASN A 60 4.45 -1.68 -13.02
N GLN A 61 4.06 -0.43 -13.25
CA GLN A 61 4.41 0.30 -14.47
C GLN A 61 5.93 0.52 -14.57
N ILE A 62 6.59 0.89 -13.47
CA ILE A 62 8.05 1.04 -13.44
C ILE A 62 8.72 -0.31 -13.67
N PHE A 63 8.25 -1.38 -13.05
CA PHE A 63 8.75 -2.73 -13.30
C PHE A 63 8.63 -3.11 -14.78
N LEU A 64 7.45 -2.92 -15.38
CA LEU A 64 7.21 -3.20 -16.80
C LEU A 64 8.14 -2.40 -17.72
N ALA A 65 8.46 -1.15 -17.37
CA ALA A 65 9.40 -0.32 -18.13
C ALA A 65 10.87 -0.74 -17.98
N ASN A 66 11.20 -1.61 -17.01
CA ASN A 66 12.54 -2.12 -16.74
C ASN A 66 12.69 -3.63 -17.05
N LEU A 67 11.68 -4.26 -17.65
CA LEU A 67 11.75 -5.60 -18.24
C LEU A 67 12.45 -5.55 -19.61
#